data_AF-A0A0S8G3Q0-F1
#
_entry.id   AF-A0A0S8G3Q0-F1
#
_cell.length_a   1.000
_cell.length_b   1.000
_cell.length_c   1.000
_cell.angle_alpha   90.00
_cell.angle_beta   90.00
_cell.angle_gamma   90.00
#
_symmetry.space_group_name_H-M   'P 1'
#
loop_
_entity.id
_entity.type
_entity.pdbx_description
1 polymer ?
#
loop_
_entity_poly.entity_id
_entity_poly.type
_entity_poly.pdbx_seq_one_letter_code
_entity_poly.pdbx_strand_id
1 'polypeptide(L)'
;MADRDEHVDVPLDDEKDAPLEVVADKKDEKVARSSKDDVEVVKDDDESDIIAPDEGIQELKSRLEAERQARFEAEKQARIAQQYAVNAANETQDTNYHLVVNAIETVKRNSEILRHGYSEAMAVGDYEKAAEIQEGMSVNANRLMELERGRQAMENAPRQQYEPPPMDPVESLASQLSPRSAEWVRKNPQCATDPRLFQKMVAAHNLAVADGYSPDTDDYFHKIEDTMGLGKRVTVQEDDDEPMSAAAKPTQRRSAPPAAPVSRSGSGGGSRPNVVRLSREEAETARDLGMTEQEYAKNKMLLRKEGRLN
;
A
#
# COMPACT_ATOMS: atom_id res chain seq x y z
N MET A 1 -10.65 -19.84 44.84
CA MET A 1 -10.41 -20.99 43.95
C MET A 1 -9.41 -20.53 42.92
N ALA A 2 -8.27 -21.21 42.81
CA ALA A 2 -7.23 -20.88 41.85
C ALA A 2 -7.56 -21.62 40.55
N ASP A 3 -8.07 -20.91 39.55
CA ASP A 3 -8.26 -21.46 38.22
C ASP A 3 -6.89 -21.59 37.56
N ARG A 4 -6.54 -22.83 37.24
CA ARG A 4 -5.35 -23.17 36.47
C ARG A 4 -5.70 -22.89 35.01
N ASP A 5 -5.08 -21.88 34.42
CA ASP A 5 -5.21 -21.59 32.99
C ASP A 5 -4.75 -22.82 32.19
N GLU A 6 -5.73 -23.51 31.61
CA GLU A 6 -5.53 -24.68 30.77
C GLU A 6 -5.31 -24.19 29.34
N HIS A 7 -4.06 -24.25 28.87
CA HIS A 7 -3.66 -23.83 27.53
C HIS A 7 -3.70 -25.01 26.56
N VAL A 8 -4.14 -24.76 25.32
CA VAL A 8 -4.10 -25.73 24.23
C VAL A 8 -2.85 -25.47 23.38
N ASP A 9 -1.94 -26.44 23.34
CA ASP A 9 -0.72 -26.41 22.53
C ASP A 9 -1.01 -27.06 21.16
N VAL A 10 -1.00 -26.29 20.08
CA VAL A 10 -1.26 -26.78 18.71
C VAL A 10 0.06 -26.91 17.94
N PRO A 11 0.47 -28.12 17.52
CA PRO A 11 1.62 -28.32 16.64
C PRO A 11 1.33 -27.81 15.22
N LEU A 12 2.33 -27.16 14.61
CA LEU A 12 2.35 -26.82 13.19
C LEU A 12 3.17 -27.88 12.45
N ASP A 13 2.51 -28.83 11.81
CA ASP A 13 3.15 -29.78 10.89
C ASP A 13 3.16 -29.18 9.48
N ASP A 14 4.36 -29.13 8.87
CA ASP A 14 4.59 -28.72 7.49
C ASP A 14 4.38 -29.92 6.55
N GLU A 15 3.25 -29.96 5.84
CA GLU A 15 3.08 -30.80 4.64
C GLU A 15 2.54 -30.00 3.46
N LYS A 16 2.96 -30.46 2.28
CA LYS A 16 2.96 -29.82 0.96
C LYS A 16 1.58 -29.62 0.32
N ASP A 17 1.59 -28.73 -0.68
CA ASP A 17 0.52 -28.18 -1.52
C ASP A 17 -0.62 -29.11 -1.99
N ALA A 18 -1.82 -28.54 -2.09
CA ALA A 18 -2.76 -28.80 -3.20
C ALA A 18 -3.58 -27.54 -3.54
N PRO A 19 -3.74 -27.18 -4.82
CA PRO A 19 -4.48 -25.99 -5.28
C PRO A 19 -5.99 -26.23 -5.27
N LEU A 20 -6.76 -25.30 -4.70
CA LEU A 20 -8.22 -25.28 -4.79
C LEU A 20 -8.65 -24.47 -6.03
N GLU A 21 -9.06 -25.21 -7.05
CA GLU A 21 -9.70 -24.74 -8.26
C GLU A 21 -11.15 -24.32 -8.00
N VAL A 22 -11.54 -23.21 -8.61
CA VAL A 22 -12.85 -22.56 -8.55
C VAL A 22 -13.88 -23.37 -9.34
N VAL A 23 -15.00 -23.77 -8.75
CA VAL A 23 -16.14 -24.32 -9.50
C VAL A 23 -17.41 -23.54 -9.18
N ALA A 24 -17.86 -22.78 -10.18
CA ALA A 24 -19.18 -22.19 -10.26
C ALA A 24 -20.19 -23.21 -10.82
N ASP A 25 -21.37 -23.18 -10.24
CA ASP A 25 -22.53 -24.05 -10.47
C ASP A 25 -23.16 -23.87 -11.88
N LYS A 26 -23.52 -24.99 -12.55
CA LYS A 26 -24.68 -25.10 -13.47
C LYS A 26 -24.98 -26.54 -13.94
N LYS A 27 -26.22 -26.96 -13.65
CA LYS A 27 -27.11 -28.02 -14.16
C LYS A 27 -26.79 -28.65 -15.55
N ASP A 28 -26.90 -29.97 -15.70
CA ASP A 28 -28.10 -30.72 -16.18
C ASP A 28 -27.78 -32.20 -16.56
N GLU A 29 -28.77 -33.07 -16.27
CA GLU A 29 -29.24 -34.35 -16.86
C GLU A 29 -28.33 -35.37 -17.64
N LYS A 30 -28.31 -36.62 -17.12
CA LYS A 30 -28.24 -38.00 -17.73
C LYS A 30 -27.28 -38.31 -18.91
N VAL A 31 -26.55 -39.44 -18.80
CA VAL A 31 -26.71 -40.74 -19.53
C VAL A 31 -25.46 -41.63 -19.32
N ALA A 32 -25.67 -42.93 -19.47
CA ALA A 32 -24.91 -44.12 -19.08
C ALA A 32 -23.60 -44.46 -19.83
N ARG A 33 -22.83 -45.36 -19.16
CA ARG A 33 -22.06 -46.54 -19.63
C ARG A 33 -20.65 -46.39 -20.26
N SER A 34 -19.76 -47.27 -19.74
CA SER A 34 -18.58 -47.91 -20.36
C SER A 34 -17.37 -46.98 -20.58
N SER A 35 -16.10 -47.33 -20.34
CA SER A 35 -15.39 -48.63 -20.42
C SER A 35 -14.09 -48.55 -19.62
N LYS A 36 -13.54 -49.72 -19.26
CA LYS A 36 -12.10 -49.91 -18.98
C LYS A 36 -11.27 -49.45 -20.19
N ASP A 37 -10.08 -48.90 -19.96
CA ASP A 37 -8.81 -49.50 -20.40
C ASP A 37 -7.59 -48.67 -19.94
N ASP A 38 -6.57 -49.43 -19.57
CA ASP A 38 -5.11 -49.20 -19.56
C ASP A 38 -4.49 -47.98 -18.85
N VAL A 39 -3.84 -48.31 -17.73
CA VAL A 39 -2.78 -47.53 -17.09
C VAL A 39 -1.47 -47.84 -17.80
N GLU A 40 -1.01 -46.91 -18.64
CA GLU A 40 0.34 -46.93 -19.20
C GLU A 40 1.27 -46.15 -18.24
N VAL A 41 2.09 -46.89 -17.49
CA VAL A 41 3.13 -46.33 -16.63
C VAL A 41 4.26 -45.84 -17.52
N VAL A 42 4.27 -44.53 -17.80
CA VAL A 42 5.46 -43.85 -18.30
C VAL A 42 6.49 -43.84 -17.17
N LYS A 43 7.60 -44.53 -17.41
CA LYS A 43 8.82 -44.37 -16.63
C LYS A 43 9.40 -43.02 -17.05
N ASP A 44 9.28 -42.03 -16.19
CA ASP A 44 10.08 -40.82 -16.30
C ASP A 44 11.51 -41.20 -15.87
N ASP A 45 12.40 -41.27 -16.86
CA ASP A 45 13.83 -41.32 -16.65
C ASP A 45 14.26 -39.98 -16.03
N ASP A 46 14.67 -40.00 -14.76
CA ASP A 46 15.38 -38.92 -14.08
C ASP A 46 16.79 -38.77 -14.71
N GLU A 47 16.87 -38.20 -15.91
CA GLU A 47 18.07 -37.51 -16.37
C GLU A 47 18.04 -36.11 -15.77
N SER A 48 18.77 -35.93 -14.66
CA SER A 48 19.12 -34.60 -14.17
C SER A 48 20.01 -33.93 -15.21
N ASP A 49 19.38 -33.28 -16.20
CA ASP A 49 20.04 -32.39 -17.14
C ASP A 49 20.79 -31.35 -16.32
N ILE A 50 22.12 -31.44 -16.35
CA ILE A 50 23.02 -30.47 -15.78
C ILE A 50 22.90 -29.25 -16.69
N ILE A 51 21.87 -28.41 -16.45
CA ILE A 51 21.68 -27.15 -17.18
C ILE A 51 23.01 -26.41 -17.10
N ALA A 52 23.62 -26.16 -18.25
CA ALA A 52 24.88 -25.43 -18.31
C ALA A 52 24.66 -24.09 -17.58
N PRO A 53 25.58 -23.64 -16.70
CA PRO A 53 25.38 -22.44 -15.88
C PRO A 53 24.94 -21.20 -16.69
N ASP A 54 25.37 -21.09 -17.94
CA ASP A 54 25.00 -20.01 -18.85
C ASP A 54 23.55 -20.08 -19.36
N GLU A 55 22.99 -21.28 -19.56
CA GLU A 55 21.58 -21.47 -19.97
C GLU A 55 20.62 -21.20 -18.81
N GLY A 56 20.97 -21.66 -17.60
CA GLY A 56 20.20 -21.37 -16.39
C GLY A 56 20.16 -19.87 -16.06
N ILE A 57 21.25 -19.13 -16.32
CA ILE A 57 21.28 -17.67 -16.16
C ILE A 57 20.37 -16.97 -17.18
N GLN A 58 20.29 -17.46 -18.42
CA GLN A 58 19.41 -16.89 -19.44
C GLN A 58 17.93 -17.13 -19.12
N GLU A 59 17.57 -18.32 -18.65
CA GLU A 59 16.21 -18.62 -18.19
C GLU A 59 15.82 -17.79 -16.95
N LEU A 60 16.74 -17.61 -16.00
CA LEU A 60 16.49 -16.74 -14.84
C LEU A 60 16.30 -15.27 -15.26
N LYS A 61 17.06 -14.79 -16.26
CA LYS A 61 16.89 -13.45 -16.81
C LYS A 61 15.53 -13.28 -17.48
N SER A 62 15.12 -14.22 -18.33
CA SER A 62 13.83 -14.16 -19.02
C SER A 62 12.66 -14.24 -18.03
N ARG A 63 12.76 -15.10 -17.01
CA ARG A 63 11.76 -15.20 -15.94
C ARG A 63 11.67 -13.91 -15.13
N LEU A 64 12.80 -13.28 -14.81
CA LEU A 64 12.84 -12.01 -14.08
C LEU A 64 12.29 -10.86 -14.93
N GLU A 65 12.54 -10.86 -16.24
CA GLU A 65 11.98 -9.86 -17.15
C GLU A 65 10.46 -10.04 -17.33
N ALA A 66 9.99 -11.28 -17.46
CA ALA A 66 8.57 -11.59 -17.46
C ALA A 66 7.89 -11.17 -16.15
N GLU A 67 8.51 -11.41 -14.99
CA GLU A 67 8.00 -10.94 -13.70
C GLU A 67 7.95 -9.41 -13.64
N ARG A 68 8.97 -8.71 -14.13
CA ARG A 68 8.99 -7.24 -14.21
C ARG A 68 7.88 -6.70 -15.10
N GLN A 69 7.68 -7.30 -16.28
CA GLN A 69 6.61 -6.92 -17.19
C GLN A 69 5.24 -7.16 -16.57
N ALA A 70 5.02 -8.34 -15.97
CA ALA A 70 3.78 -8.66 -15.28
C ALA A 70 3.48 -7.68 -14.13
N ARG A 71 4.50 -7.30 -13.33
CA ARG A 71 4.36 -6.29 -12.28
C ARG A 71 4.02 -4.91 -12.85
N PHE A 72 4.70 -4.50 -13.92
CA PHE A 72 4.44 -3.22 -14.59
C PHE A 72 3.01 -3.15 -15.17
N GLU A 73 2.55 -4.23 -15.80
CA GLU A 73 1.18 -4.33 -16.31
C GLU A 73 0.15 -4.32 -15.19
N ALA A 74 0.39 -5.07 -14.11
CA ALA A 74 -0.47 -5.09 -12.93
C ALA A 74 -0.57 -3.70 -12.27
N GLU A 75 0.56 -3.00 -12.12
CA GLU A 75 0.60 -1.64 -11.59
C GLU A 75 -0.16 -0.65 -12.49
N LYS A 76 0.04 -0.75 -13.81
CA LYS A 76 -0.69 0.06 -14.79
C LYS A 76 -2.20 -0.18 -14.70
N GLN A 77 -2.62 -1.44 -14.62
CA GLN A 77 -4.04 -1.79 -14.49
C GLN A 77 -4.61 -1.30 -13.15
N ALA A 78 -3.88 -1.49 -12.05
CA ALA A 78 -4.27 -0.99 -10.73
C ALA A 78 -4.45 0.53 -10.73
N ARG A 79 -3.53 1.27 -11.37
CA ARG A 79 -3.64 2.72 -11.53
C ARG A 79 -4.89 3.13 -12.30
N ILE A 80 -5.16 2.49 -13.43
CA ILE A 80 -6.36 2.77 -14.24
C ILE A 80 -7.62 2.46 -13.43
N ALA A 81 -7.65 1.35 -12.70
CA ALA A 81 -8.76 0.96 -11.85
C ALA A 81 -9.00 1.97 -10.72
N GLN A 82 -7.94 2.45 -10.06
CA GLN A 82 -8.04 3.49 -9.03
C GLN A 82 -8.58 4.80 -9.60
N GLN A 83 -8.05 5.24 -10.75
CA GLN A 83 -8.54 6.44 -11.41
C GLN A 83 -10.01 6.32 -11.80
N TYR A 84 -10.40 5.16 -12.34
CA TYR A 84 -11.79 4.88 -12.67
C TYR A 84 -12.70 4.90 -11.43
N ALA A 85 -12.27 4.29 -10.33
CA ALA A 85 -13.03 4.29 -9.07
C ALA A 85 -13.24 5.71 -8.52
N VAL A 86 -12.21 6.57 -8.55
CA VAL A 86 -12.30 7.97 -8.14
C VAL A 86 -13.27 8.74 -9.04
N ASN A 87 -13.18 8.57 -10.36
CA ASN A 87 -14.08 9.21 -11.31
C ASN A 87 -15.53 8.78 -11.10
N ALA A 88 -15.77 7.48 -10.92
CA ALA A 88 -17.11 6.95 -10.65
C ALA A 88 -17.68 7.48 -9.32
N ALA A 89 -16.86 7.62 -8.29
CA ALA A 89 -17.26 8.23 -7.02
C ALA A 89 -17.68 9.70 -7.21
N ASN A 90 -16.90 10.47 -7.96
CA ASN A 90 -17.23 11.87 -8.27
C ASN A 90 -18.49 12.00 -9.13
N GLU A 91 -18.68 11.13 -10.14
CA GLU A 91 -19.88 11.10 -10.97
C GLU A 91 -21.13 10.78 -10.15
N THR A 92 -21.00 9.88 -9.17
CA THR A 92 -22.09 9.58 -8.22
C THR A 92 -22.43 10.79 -7.37
N GLN A 93 -21.42 11.54 -6.88
CA GLN A 93 -21.64 12.78 -6.14
C GLN A 93 -22.35 13.83 -7.00
N ASP A 94 -21.96 13.99 -8.27
CA ASP A 94 -22.60 14.93 -9.20
C ASP A 94 -24.04 14.53 -9.52
N THR A 95 -24.30 13.24 -9.74
CA THR A 95 -25.64 12.72 -9.95
C THR A 95 -26.53 13.00 -8.74
N ASN A 96 -26.03 12.71 -7.53
CA ASN A 96 -26.76 12.99 -6.29
C ASN A 96 -27.04 14.49 -6.12
N TYR A 97 -26.07 15.35 -6.44
CA TYR A 97 -26.25 16.79 -6.42
C TYR A 97 -27.37 17.23 -7.38
N HIS A 98 -27.37 16.75 -8.62
CA HIS A 98 -28.41 17.08 -9.60
C HIS A 98 -29.81 16.59 -9.17
N LEU A 99 -29.91 15.42 -8.55
CA LEU A 99 -31.17 14.92 -7.99
C LEU A 99 -31.72 15.85 -6.91
N VAL A 100 -30.86 16.34 -6.01
CA VAL A 100 -31.25 17.31 -4.98
C VAL A 100 -31.69 18.63 -5.60
N VAL A 101 -30.98 19.14 -6.61
CA VAL A 101 -31.36 20.37 -7.33
C VAL A 101 -32.74 20.24 -7.99
N ASN A 102 -33.01 19.11 -8.66
CA ASN A 102 -34.32 18.84 -9.27
C ASN A 102 -35.44 18.71 -8.22
N ALA A 103 -35.13 18.10 -7.07
CA ALA A 103 -36.06 18.02 -5.95
C ALA A 103 -36.38 19.41 -5.38
N ILE A 104 -35.38 20.28 -5.22
CA ILE A 104 -35.56 21.68 -4.81
C ILE A 104 -36.50 22.41 -5.76
N GLU A 105 -36.28 22.28 -7.07
CA GLU A 105 -37.14 22.93 -8.07
C GLU A 105 -38.59 22.47 -7.96
N THR A 106 -38.81 21.17 -7.75
CA THR A 106 -40.15 20.58 -7.57
C THR A 106 -40.83 21.11 -6.31
N VAL A 107 -40.10 21.18 -5.20
CA VAL A 107 -40.57 21.74 -3.92
C VAL A 107 -40.91 23.23 -4.05
N LYS A 108 -40.12 24.00 -4.81
CA LYS A 108 -40.40 25.41 -5.14
C LYS A 108 -41.69 25.56 -5.94
N ARG A 109 -41.90 24.75 -6.99
CA ARG A 109 -43.17 24.74 -7.75
C ARG A 109 -44.36 24.40 -6.84
N ASN A 110 -44.21 23.43 -5.95
CA ASN A 110 -45.25 23.12 -4.96
C ASN A 110 -45.54 24.29 -4.02
N SER A 111 -44.54 25.10 -3.67
CA SER A 111 -44.73 26.30 -2.84
C SER A 111 -45.57 27.34 -3.57
N GLU A 112 -45.37 27.53 -4.87
CA GLU A 112 -46.19 28.42 -5.71
C GLU A 112 -47.64 27.94 -5.80
N ILE A 113 -47.85 26.63 -6.00
CA ILE A 113 -49.18 26.03 -6.04
C ILE A 113 -49.91 26.23 -4.70
N LEU A 114 -49.24 25.96 -3.58
CA LEU A 114 -49.83 26.16 -2.25
C LEU A 114 -50.15 27.64 -2.00
N ARG A 115 -49.28 28.56 -2.43
CA ARG A 115 -49.52 30.00 -2.31
C ARG A 115 -50.76 30.45 -3.08
N HIS A 116 -50.93 29.95 -4.31
CA HIS A 116 -52.13 30.22 -5.10
C HIS A 116 -53.38 29.65 -4.41
N GLY A 117 -53.35 28.38 -4.00
CA GLY A 117 -54.47 27.74 -3.30
C GLY A 117 -54.84 28.44 -2.00
N TYR A 118 -53.85 28.95 -1.25
CA TYR A 118 -54.09 29.75 -0.05
C TYR A 118 -54.83 31.05 -0.38
N SER A 119 -54.38 31.77 -1.43
CA SER A 119 -55.04 33.01 -1.85
C SER A 119 -56.48 32.79 -2.30
N GLU A 120 -56.75 31.67 -2.98
CA GLU A 120 -58.09 31.27 -3.41
C GLU A 120 -59.00 30.92 -2.23
N ALA A 121 -58.51 30.12 -1.27
CA ALA A 121 -59.25 29.77 -0.07
C ALA A 121 -59.61 31.01 0.75
N MET A 122 -58.66 31.95 0.91
CA MET A 122 -58.89 33.24 1.57
C MET A 122 -59.90 34.12 0.83
N ALA A 123 -59.91 34.10 -0.51
CA ALA A 123 -60.84 34.90 -1.32
C ALA A 123 -62.29 34.41 -1.21
N VAL A 124 -62.50 33.09 -1.07
CA VAL A 124 -63.83 32.47 -0.91
C VAL A 124 -64.29 32.44 0.56
N GLY A 125 -63.40 32.77 1.51
CA GLY A 125 -63.69 32.77 2.95
C GLY A 125 -63.65 31.37 3.59
N ASP A 126 -62.98 30.41 2.94
CA ASP A 126 -62.79 29.05 3.44
C ASP A 126 -61.53 29.00 4.33
N TYR A 127 -61.71 29.39 5.60
CA TYR A 127 -60.61 29.49 6.55
C TYR A 127 -60.05 28.14 6.99
N GLU A 128 -60.85 27.07 6.96
CA GLU A 128 -60.41 25.73 7.32
C GLU A 128 -59.41 25.22 6.29
N LYS A 129 -59.74 25.33 5.00
CA LYS A 129 -58.82 25.01 3.91
C LYS A 129 -57.59 25.92 3.90
N ALA A 130 -57.75 27.21 4.22
CA ALA A 130 -56.61 28.12 4.32
C ALA A 130 -55.62 27.70 5.43
N ALA A 131 -56.11 27.23 6.58
CA ALA A 131 -55.27 26.73 7.67
C ALA A 131 -54.52 25.45 7.28
N GLU A 132 -55.19 24.50 6.61
CA GLU A 132 -54.56 23.28 6.10
C GLU A 132 -53.44 23.60 5.08
N ILE A 133 -53.71 24.50 4.13
CA ILE A 133 -52.71 24.92 3.14
C ILE A 133 -51.54 25.64 3.83
N GLN A 134 -51.81 26.43 4.88
CA GLN A 134 -50.77 27.10 5.65
C GLN A 134 -49.86 26.10 6.38
N GLU A 135 -50.42 25.03 6.95
CA GLU A 135 -49.63 23.93 7.51
C GLU A 135 -48.78 23.27 6.41
N GLY A 136 -49.39 22.95 5.27
CA GLY A 136 -48.69 22.40 4.11
C GLY A 136 -47.55 23.29 3.60
N MET A 137 -47.73 24.62 3.60
CA MET A 137 -46.67 25.59 3.28
C MET A 137 -45.52 25.52 4.28
N SER A 138 -45.80 25.35 5.57
CA SER A 138 -44.76 25.23 6.61
C SER A 138 -43.92 23.95 6.43
N VAL A 139 -44.58 22.81 6.15
CA VAL A 139 -43.90 21.54 5.87
C VAL A 139 -43.06 21.65 4.60
N ASN A 140 -43.60 22.27 3.55
CA ASN A 140 -42.88 22.46 2.29
C ASN A 140 -41.67 23.39 2.47
N ALA A 141 -41.78 24.45 3.28
CA ALA A 141 -40.67 25.34 3.61
C ALA A 141 -39.56 24.63 4.39
N ASN A 142 -39.92 23.77 5.35
CA ASN A 142 -38.94 22.95 6.09
C ASN A 142 -38.21 21.98 5.15
N ARG A 143 -38.95 21.32 4.26
CA ARG A 143 -38.36 20.43 3.24
C ARG A 143 -37.41 21.18 2.31
N LEU A 144 -37.77 22.39 1.89
CA LEU A 144 -36.91 23.24 1.08
C LEU A 144 -35.60 23.56 1.82
N MET A 145 -35.69 23.96 3.09
CA MET A 145 -34.53 24.28 3.91
C MET A 145 -33.60 23.05 4.08
N GLU A 146 -34.17 21.87 4.29
CA GLU A 146 -33.41 20.62 4.41
C GLU A 146 -32.68 20.27 3.11
N LEU A 147 -33.36 20.37 1.97
CA LEU A 147 -32.76 20.13 0.67
C LEU A 147 -31.68 21.17 0.33
N GLU A 148 -31.88 22.44 0.67
CA GLU A 148 -30.87 23.48 0.47
C GLU A 148 -29.63 23.26 1.33
N ARG A 149 -29.80 22.83 2.59
CA ARG A 149 -28.68 22.41 3.45
C ARG A 149 -27.95 21.21 2.87
N GLY A 150 -28.68 20.20 2.40
CA GLY A 150 -28.10 19.02 1.74
C GLY A 150 -27.31 19.40 0.48
N ARG A 151 -27.87 20.29 -0.34
CA ARG A 151 -27.20 20.83 -1.54
C ARG A 151 -25.90 21.55 -1.19
N GLN A 152 -25.92 22.43 -0.18
CA GLN A 152 -24.72 23.13 0.27
C GLN A 152 -23.67 22.16 0.86
N ALA A 153 -24.10 21.12 1.56
CA ALA A 153 -23.18 20.10 2.07
C ALA A 153 -22.51 19.32 0.93
N MET A 154 -23.25 18.99 -0.13
CA MET A 154 -22.70 18.34 -1.34
C MET A 154 -21.79 19.26 -2.14
N GLU A 155 -22.13 20.55 -2.26
CA GLU A 155 -21.32 21.55 -2.96
C GLU A 155 -19.97 21.79 -2.27
N ASN A 156 -19.95 21.73 -0.93
CA ASN A 156 -18.73 21.86 -0.13
C ASN A 156 -18.02 20.53 0.12
N ALA A 157 -18.58 19.40 -0.34
CA ALA A 157 -17.95 18.10 -0.13
C ALA A 157 -16.65 18.03 -0.96
N PRO A 158 -15.52 17.62 -0.36
CA PRO A 158 -14.28 17.48 -1.09
C PRO A 158 -14.44 16.39 -2.15
N ARG A 159 -14.12 16.74 -3.41
CA ARG A 159 -14.04 15.76 -4.48
C ARG A 159 -12.82 14.88 -4.26
N GLN A 160 -12.98 13.58 -4.48
CA GLN A 160 -11.83 12.69 -4.44
C GLN A 160 -10.95 13.00 -5.64
N GLN A 161 -9.68 13.26 -5.39
CA GLN A 161 -8.68 13.40 -6.43
C GLN A 161 -7.83 12.13 -6.44
N TYR A 162 -7.54 11.63 -7.63
CA TYR A 162 -6.57 10.57 -7.78
C TYR A 162 -5.18 11.17 -7.52
N GLU A 163 -4.60 10.84 -6.39
CA GLU A 163 -3.20 11.16 -6.10
C GLU A 163 -2.34 10.00 -6.63
N PRO A 164 -1.53 10.22 -7.69
CA PRO A 164 -0.64 9.18 -8.17
C PRO A 164 0.33 8.80 -7.06
N PRO A 165 0.76 7.52 -6.99
CA PRO A 165 1.76 7.11 -6.02
C PRO A 165 3.00 8.00 -6.16
N PRO A 166 3.66 8.37 -5.04
CA PRO A 166 4.85 9.20 -5.09
C PRO A 166 5.89 8.50 -5.97
N MET A 167 6.32 9.20 -7.03
CA MET A 167 7.42 8.73 -7.87
C MET A 167 8.68 8.60 -7.00
N ASP A 168 9.52 7.61 -7.31
CA ASP A 168 10.86 7.52 -6.73
C ASP A 168 11.60 8.85 -6.99
N PRO A 169 12.17 9.50 -5.94
CA PRO A 169 12.96 10.72 -6.09
C PRO A 169 14.05 10.61 -7.18
N VAL A 170 14.64 9.43 -7.35
CA VAL A 170 15.68 9.18 -8.36
C VAL A 170 15.11 9.29 -9.78
N GLU A 171 13.97 8.64 -10.05
CA GLU A 171 13.32 8.70 -11.37
C GLU A 171 12.68 10.07 -11.63
N SER A 172 12.18 10.75 -10.59
CA SER A 172 11.70 12.12 -10.70
C SER A 172 12.80 13.07 -11.15
N LEU A 173 14.00 12.97 -10.56
CA LEU A 173 15.16 13.74 -10.99
C LEU A 173 15.59 13.32 -12.39
N ALA A 174 15.79 12.02 -12.63
CA ALA A 174 16.25 11.48 -13.91
C ALA A 174 15.35 11.90 -15.10
N SER A 175 14.03 12.00 -14.90
CA SER A 175 13.08 12.42 -15.94
C SER A 175 13.26 13.87 -16.44
N GLN A 176 13.95 14.72 -15.66
CA GLN A 176 14.20 16.12 -15.98
C GLN A 176 15.56 16.35 -16.66
N LEU A 177 16.45 15.33 -16.66
CA LEU A 177 17.79 15.42 -17.21
C LEU A 177 17.90 14.72 -18.57
N SER A 178 19.03 14.94 -19.26
CA SER A 178 19.37 14.21 -20.48
C SER A 178 19.52 12.71 -20.22
N PRO A 179 19.42 11.83 -21.25
CA PRO A 179 19.53 10.39 -21.06
C PRO A 179 20.81 9.94 -20.35
N ARG A 180 21.96 10.57 -20.66
CA ARG A 180 23.24 10.25 -20.01
C ARG A 180 23.31 10.70 -18.56
N SER A 181 22.88 11.93 -18.28
CA SER A 181 22.81 12.42 -16.90
C SER A 181 21.79 11.63 -16.07
N ALA A 182 20.68 11.19 -16.68
CA ALA A 182 19.69 10.31 -16.04
C ALA A 182 20.29 8.95 -15.64
N GLU A 183 21.10 8.33 -16.50
CA GLU A 183 21.84 7.10 -16.15
C GLU A 183 22.81 7.32 -15.00
N TRP A 184 23.50 8.46 -14.97
CA TRP A 184 24.41 8.81 -13.88
C TRP A 184 23.68 8.98 -12.54
N VAL A 185 22.51 9.66 -12.54
CA VAL A 185 21.65 9.80 -11.35
C VAL A 185 21.12 8.44 -10.86
N ARG A 186 20.75 7.53 -11.77
CA ARG A 186 20.34 6.15 -11.41
C ARG A 186 21.48 5.36 -10.77
N LYS A 187 22.72 5.57 -11.21
CA LYS A 187 23.91 4.96 -10.60
C LYS A 187 24.28 5.59 -9.25
N ASN A 188 23.87 6.84 -9.01
CA ASN A 188 24.15 7.61 -7.80
C ASN A 188 22.85 8.09 -7.10
N PRO A 189 21.99 7.18 -6.63
CA PRO A 189 20.68 7.51 -6.07
C PRO A 189 20.76 8.44 -4.85
N GLN A 190 21.88 8.39 -4.10
CA GLN A 190 22.16 9.26 -2.97
C GLN A 190 22.07 10.75 -3.31
N CYS A 191 22.33 11.14 -4.57
CA CYS A 191 22.24 12.53 -5.00
C CYS A 191 20.79 13.01 -5.13
N ALA A 192 19.83 12.10 -5.35
CA ALA A 192 18.41 12.45 -5.45
C ALA A 192 17.68 12.32 -4.10
N THR A 193 18.14 11.41 -3.23
CA THR A 193 17.49 11.17 -1.92
C THR A 193 17.98 12.10 -0.81
N ASP A 194 19.27 12.47 -0.78
CA ASP A 194 19.82 13.36 0.24
C ASP A 194 19.91 14.82 -0.27
N PRO A 195 19.16 15.77 0.33
CA PRO A 195 19.21 17.18 -0.05
C PRO A 195 20.61 17.79 0.03
N ARG A 196 21.45 17.36 0.98
CA ARG A 196 22.82 17.91 1.12
C ARG A 196 23.71 17.47 -0.02
N LEU A 197 23.58 16.21 -0.43
CA LEU A 197 24.37 15.67 -1.52
C LEU A 197 23.88 16.21 -2.88
N PHE A 198 22.57 16.43 -3.02
CA PHE A 198 22.01 17.14 -4.16
C PHE A 198 22.61 18.56 -4.30
N GLN A 199 22.68 19.34 -3.22
CA GLN A 199 23.28 20.68 -3.27
C GLN A 199 24.78 20.63 -3.62
N LYS A 200 25.51 19.62 -3.12
CA LYS A 200 26.90 19.38 -3.52
C LYS A 200 27.03 19.04 -5.00
N MET A 201 26.14 18.20 -5.53
CA MET A 201 26.08 17.86 -6.94
C MET A 201 25.84 19.11 -7.81
N VAL A 202 24.89 19.98 -7.41
CA VAL A 202 24.65 21.24 -8.12
C VAL A 202 25.87 22.16 -8.07
N ALA A 203 26.56 22.25 -6.93
CA ALA A 203 27.81 23.01 -6.83
C ALA A 203 28.94 22.43 -7.70
N ALA A 204 29.08 21.10 -7.72
CA ALA A 204 30.03 20.38 -8.57
C ALA A 204 29.75 20.59 -10.05
N HIS A 205 28.47 20.56 -10.47
CA HIS A 205 28.05 20.90 -11.82
C HIS A 205 28.49 22.31 -12.22
N ASN A 206 28.19 23.31 -11.38
CA ASN A 206 28.56 24.69 -11.66
C ASN A 206 30.08 24.87 -11.77
N LEU A 207 30.86 24.16 -10.94
CA LEU A 207 32.32 24.20 -11.00
C LEU A 207 32.84 23.54 -12.29
N ALA A 208 32.33 22.37 -12.66
CA ALA A 208 32.75 21.67 -13.88
C ALA A 208 32.44 22.50 -15.15
N VAL A 209 31.29 23.16 -15.20
CA VAL A 209 30.94 24.07 -16.30
C VAL A 209 31.85 25.30 -16.32
N ALA A 210 32.19 25.87 -15.16
CA ALA A 210 33.13 26.99 -15.06
C ALA A 210 34.56 26.62 -15.50
N ASP A 211 34.98 25.38 -15.23
CA ASP A 211 36.25 24.81 -15.69
C ASP A 211 36.25 24.46 -17.20
N GLY A 212 35.11 24.63 -17.89
CA GLY A 212 34.99 24.43 -19.34
C GLY A 212 34.63 23.00 -19.77
N TYR A 213 34.25 22.13 -18.84
CA TYR A 213 33.78 20.78 -19.18
C TYR A 213 32.38 20.82 -19.79
N SER A 214 32.20 20.14 -20.92
CA SER A 214 30.88 20.00 -21.55
C SER A 214 29.99 19.05 -20.73
N PRO A 215 28.74 19.46 -20.40
CA PRO A 215 27.76 18.55 -19.82
C PRO A 215 27.60 17.27 -20.66
N ASP A 216 27.23 16.17 -20.01
CA ASP A 216 27.01 14.83 -20.61
C ASP A 216 28.25 14.10 -21.19
N THR A 217 29.45 14.60 -20.90
CA THR A 217 30.72 13.94 -21.26
C THR A 217 31.26 13.11 -20.10
N ASP A 218 31.98 12.03 -20.39
CA ASP A 218 32.57 11.16 -19.36
C ASP A 218 33.53 11.94 -18.44
N ASP A 219 34.36 12.84 -19.01
CA ASP A 219 35.26 13.72 -18.26
C ASP A 219 34.51 14.66 -17.28
N TYR A 220 33.33 15.11 -17.67
CA TYR A 220 32.46 15.94 -16.84
C TYR A 220 31.92 15.16 -15.64
N PHE A 221 31.46 13.92 -15.84
CA PHE A 221 30.98 13.07 -14.75
C PHE A 221 32.11 12.68 -13.80
N HIS A 222 33.32 12.41 -14.31
CA HIS A 222 34.49 12.16 -13.47
C HIS A 222 34.85 13.36 -12.59
N LYS A 223 34.82 14.58 -13.13
CA LYS A 223 35.05 15.80 -12.35
C LYS A 223 33.99 16.01 -11.26
N ILE A 224 32.74 15.69 -11.55
CA ILE A 224 31.64 15.75 -10.59
C ILE A 224 31.79 14.70 -9.48
N GLU A 225 32.18 13.47 -9.83
CA GLU A 225 32.40 12.40 -8.86
C GLU A 225 33.60 12.68 -7.96
N ASP A 226 34.67 13.26 -8.50
CA ASP A 226 35.86 13.68 -7.74
C ASP A 226 35.52 14.80 -6.75
N THR A 227 34.82 15.84 -7.21
CA THR A 227 34.39 16.97 -6.35
C THR A 227 33.38 16.56 -5.29
N MET A 228 32.54 15.55 -5.55
CA MET A 228 31.64 14.98 -4.54
C MET A 228 32.30 13.90 -3.66
N GLY A 229 33.53 13.47 -3.98
CA GLY A 229 34.23 12.41 -3.26
C GLY A 229 33.67 11.00 -3.48
N LEU A 230 32.87 10.80 -4.54
CA LEU A 230 32.27 9.50 -4.89
C LEU A 230 33.29 8.54 -5.51
N GLY A 231 34.37 9.07 -6.12
CA GLY A 231 35.45 8.28 -6.70
C GLY A 231 36.36 7.57 -5.69
N LYS A 232 36.26 7.89 -4.39
CA LYS A 232 37.11 7.29 -3.34
C LYS A 232 36.49 6.02 -2.76
N ARG A 233 36.21 5.04 -3.62
CA ARG A 233 35.98 3.66 -3.20
C ARG A 233 37.35 3.02 -2.95
N VAL A 234 37.85 3.15 -1.72
CA VAL A 234 38.87 2.28 -1.11
C VAL A 234 40.00 1.86 -2.07
N THR A 235 40.84 2.80 -2.47
CA THR A 235 42.26 2.47 -2.62
C THR A 235 42.87 2.70 -1.25
N VAL A 236 42.95 1.63 -0.44
CA VAL A 236 43.92 1.58 0.65
C VAL A 236 45.27 1.68 -0.06
N GLN A 237 45.81 2.90 -0.04
CA GLN A 237 47.19 3.13 -0.38
C GLN A 237 47.98 2.45 0.73
N GLU A 238 48.59 1.32 0.39
CA GLU A 238 49.67 0.70 1.15
C GLU A 238 50.83 1.71 1.15
N ASP A 239 50.80 2.64 2.11
CA ASP A 239 51.98 3.40 2.50
C ASP A 239 52.65 2.61 3.62
N ASP A 240 53.74 1.96 3.23
CA ASP A 240 54.68 1.21 4.06
C ASP A 240 55.20 2.04 5.26
N ASP A 241 55.49 1.29 6.31
CA ASP A 241 55.83 1.68 7.67
C ASP A 241 56.97 2.71 7.84
N GLU A 242 56.69 3.80 8.58
CA GLU A 242 57.67 4.44 9.46
C GLU A 242 57.11 4.53 10.90
N PRO A 243 57.52 3.65 11.83
CA PRO A 243 57.03 3.68 13.21
C PRO A 243 58.05 4.37 14.12
N MET A 244 58.01 5.70 14.25
CA MET A 244 58.72 6.37 15.34
C MET A 244 58.09 7.71 15.74
N SER A 245 57.80 7.81 17.05
CA SER A 245 57.72 9.05 17.84
C SER A 245 56.42 9.87 17.78
N ALA A 246 55.40 9.39 18.49
CA ALA A 246 54.42 10.26 19.14
C ALA A 246 54.44 10.03 20.66
N ALA A 247 55.38 10.71 21.32
CA ALA A 247 55.32 10.95 22.75
C ALA A 247 54.22 11.98 23.03
N ALA A 248 53.04 11.55 23.52
CA ALA A 248 52.09 12.46 24.15
C ALA A 248 51.09 11.72 25.08
N LYS A 249 51.46 11.72 26.38
CA LYS A 249 50.60 11.73 27.59
C LYS A 249 49.74 10.49 27.93
N PRO A 250 49.86 9.96 29.16
CA PRO A 250 48.94 8.93 29.66
C PRO A 250 47.62 9.58 30.08
N THR A 251 46.56 9.34 29.33
CA THR A 251 45.20 9.69 29.73
C THR A 251 44.70 8.66 30.75
N GLN A 252 44.36 9.14 31.96
CA GLN A 252 43.80 8.38 33.06
C GLN A 252 42.67 7.42 32.62
N ARG A 253 42.82 6.14 32.94
CA ARG A 253 41.74 5.14 32.89
C ARG A 253 40.60 5.60 33.81
N ARG A 254 39.45 5.98 33.23
CA ARG A 254 38.18 6.02 33.95
C ARG A 254 37.64 4.60 34.04
N SER A 255 37.43 4.14 35.27
CA SER A 255 36.75 2.89 35.61
C SER A 255 35.34 2.86 35.00
N ALA A 256 34.97 1.74 34.39
CA ALA A 256 33.62 1.48 33.90
C ALA A 256 32.61 1.48 35.08
N PRO A 257 31.39 2.00 34.91
CA PRO A 257 30.34 1.86 35.91
C PRO A 257 29.88 0.40 36.02
N PRO A 258 29.43 -0.06 37.21
CA PRO A 258 29.00 -1.43 37.41
C PRO A 258 27.74 -1.75 36.60
N ALA A 259 27.71 -2.96 36.04
CA ALA A 259 26.57 -3.50 35.33
C ALA A 259 25.32 -3.50 36.23
N ALA A 260 24.24 -2.93 35.72
CA ALA A 260 22.93 -3.03 36.35
C ALA A 260 22.45 -4.49 36.35
N PRO A 261 21.75 -4.95 37.40
CA PRO A 261 21.20 -6.29 37.45
C PRO A 261 20.10 -6.44 36.38
N VAL A 262 20.20 -7.50 35.58
CA VAL A 262 19.09 -7.98 34.75
C VAL A 262 17.97 -8.40 35.71
N SER A 263 16.94 -7.58 35.80
CA SER A 263 15.65 -8.00 36.32
C SER A 263 15.09 -9.08 35.41
N ARG A 264 15.34 -10.35 35.76
CA ARG A 264 14.50 -11.47 35.37
C ARG A 264 13.15 -11.29 36.07
N SER A 265 12.22 -10.58 35.43
CA SER A 265 10.80 -10.78 35.69
C SER A 265 10.39 -12.06 34.99
N GLY A 266 10.35 -13.16 35.76
CA GLY A 266 9.84 -14.42 35.28
C GLY A 266 8.36 -14.34 34.96
N SER A 267 7.98 -14.96 33.84
CA SER A 267 6.80 -15.81 33.82
C SER A 267 7.15 -17.03 32.98
N GLY A 268 6.92 -18.20 33.57
CA GLY A 268 7.28 -19.49 32.99
C GLY A 268 6.52 -19.77 31.71
N GLY A 269 7.24 -20.20 30.69
CA GLY A 269 6.67 -20.69 29.45
C GLY A 269 7.79 -20.84 28.44
N GLY A 270 8.40 -22.02 28.38
CA GLY A 270 9.31 -22.36 27.29
C GLY A 270 8.55 -22.26 25.98
N SER A 271 8.66 -21.12 25.30
CA SER A 271 8.14 -20.93 23.96
C SER A 271 9.04 -21.74 23.04
N ARG A 272 8.55 -22.92 22.66
CA ARG A 272 9.11 -23.66 21.53
C ARG A 272 8.80 -22.81 20.30
N PRO A 273 9.78 -22.49 19.44
CA PRO A 273 9.60 -21.54 18.33
C PRO A 273 8.51 -21.95 17.31
N ASN A 274 7.98 -23.18 17.40
CA ASN A 274 6.98 -23.73 16.49
C ASN A 274 5.59 -23.99 17.12
N VAL A 275 5.29 -23.49 18.32
CA VAL A 275 3.99 -23.70 18.97
C VAL A 275 3.39 -22.37 19.44
N VAL A 276 2.19 -22.06 18.94
CA VAL A 276 1.42 -20.87 19.32
C VAL A 276 0.36 -21.28 20.33
N ARG A 277 0.37 -20.66 21.51
CA ARG A 277 -0.67 -20.85 22.53
C ARG A 277 -1.85 -19.93 22.27
N LEU A 278 -3.03 -20.51 22.11
CA LEU A 278 -4.30 -19.78 22.11
C LEU A 278 -4.95 -19.87 23.48
N SER A 279 -5.60 -18.79 23.90
CA SER A 279 -6.49 -18.84 25.07
C SER A 279 -7.79 -19.56 24.69
N ARG A 280 -8.54 -20.03 25.70
CA ARG A 280 -9.83 -20.70 25.47
C ARG A 280 -10.84 -19.78 24.78
N GLU A 281 -10.86 -18.50 25.16
CA GLU A 281 -11.71 -17.50 24.53
C GLU A 281 -11.34 -17.30 23.05
N GLU A 282 -10.05 -17.32 22.73
CA GLU A 282 -9.56 -17.22 21.36
C GLU A 282 -9.94 -18.45 20.51
N ALA A 283 -9.86 -19.64 21.10
CA ALA A 283 -10.31 -20.88 20.45
C ALA A 283 -11.83 -20.90 20.23
N GLU A 284 -12.62 -20.37 21.18
CA GLU A 284 -14.07 -20.23 21.02
C GLU A 284 -14.41 -19.18 19.94
N THR A 285 -13.72 -18.04 19.90
CA THR A 285 -13.90 -17.07 18.80
C THR A 285 -13.52 -17.64 17.42
N ALA A 286 -12.52 -18.52 17.33
CA ALA A 286 -12.19 -19.19 16.08
C ALA A 286 -13.37 -20.04 15.58
N ARG A 287 -14.03 -20.78 16.48
CA ARG A 287 -15.22 -21.58 16.16
C ARG A 287 -16.43 -20.71 15.79
N ASP A 288 -16.65 -19.62 16.51
CA ASP A 288 -17.75 -18.69 16.23
C ASP A 288 -17.58 -18.00 14.87
N LEU A 289 -16.32 -17.74 14.47
CA LEU A 289 -15.95 -17.19 13.16
C LEU A 289 -15.88 -18.25 12.06
N GLY A 290 -16.15 -19.52 12.38
CA GLY A 290 -16.14 -20.63 11.42
C GLY A 290 -14.75 -20.99 10.89
N MET A 291 -13.67 -20.59 11.57
CA MET A 291 -12.29 -20.89 11.19
C MET A 291 -11.66 -21.93 12.11
N THR A 292 -10.65 -22.64 11.61
CA THR A 292 -9.91 -23.60 12.45
C THR A 292 -9.02 -22.86 13.46
N GLU A 293 -8.80 -23.48 14.62
CA GLU A 293 -7.91 -22.93 15.66
C GLU A 293 -6.48 -22.68 15.10
N GLN A 294 -6.05 -23.48 14.12
CA GLN A 294 -4.78 -23.31 13.41
C GLN A 294 -4.74 -22.05 12.50
N GLU A 295 -5.80 -21.79 11.73
CA GLU A 295 -5.89 -20.60 10.87
C GLU A 295 -5.94 -19.32 11.71
N TYR A 296 -6.67 -19.36 12.83
CA TYR A 296 -6.71 -18.24 13.76
C TYR A 296 -5.32 -17.94 14.34
N ALA A 297 -4.56 -18.98 14.74
CA ALA A 297 -3.19 -18.83 15.23
C ALA A 297 -2.25 -18.24 14.16
N LYS A 298 -2.36 -18.68 12.90
CA LYS A 298 -1.58 -18.13 11.77
C LYS A 298 -1.89 -16.65 11.54
N ASN A 299 -3.16 -16.27 11.53
CA ASN A 299 -3.59 -14.88 11.36
C ASN A 299 -3.10 -13.99 12.52
N LYS A 300 -3.18 -14.49 13.76
CA LYS A 300 -2.66 -13.78 14.94
C LYS A 300 -1.15 -13.55 14.86
N MET A 301 -0.38 -14.52 14.38
CA MET A 301 1.07 -14.38 14.17
C MET A 301 1.39 -13.39 13.07
N LEU A 302 0.63 -13.38 11.98
CA LEU A 302 0.79 -12.43 10.88
C LEU A 302 0.52 -10.99 11.35
N LEU A 303 -0.55 -10.78 12.13
CA LEU A 303 -0.88 -9.49 12.73
C LEU A 303 0.18 -9.00 13.75
N ARG A 304 0.81 -9.91 14.50
CA ARG A 304 1.95 -9.59 15.37
C ARG A 304 3.19 -9.22 14.58
N LYS A 305 3.48 -9.91 13.48
CA LYS A 305 4.60 -9.61 12.58
C LYS A 305 4.42 -8.25 11.90
N GLU A 306 3.17 -7.87 11.60
CA GLU A 306 2.81 -6.56 11.06
C GLU A 306 2.74 -5.45 12.13
N GLY A 307 3.03 -5.75 13.39
CA GLY A 307 3.05 -4.76 14.49
C GLY A 307 1.67 -4.22 14.86
N ARG A 308 0.61 -4.92 14.47
CA ARG A 308 -0.79 -4.49 14.64
C ARG A 308 -1.46 -5.07 15.88
N LEU A 309 -0.76 -6.00 16.56
CA LEU A 309 -1.09 -6.54 17.88
C LEU A 309 0.18 -6.51 18.75
N ASN A 310 0.11 -5.89 19.92
CA ASN A 310 1.16 -5.94 20.95
C ASN A 310 0.86 -7.06 21.95
#